data_AF-A0A1H9JJW5-F1
#
_entry.id   AF-A0A1H9JJW5-F1
#
_cell.length_a   1.000
_cell.length_b   1.000
_cell.length_c   1.000
_cell.angle_alpha   90.00
_cell.angle_beta   90.00
_cell.angle_gamma   90.00
#
_symmetry.space_group_name_H-M   'P 1'
#
loop_
_entity.id
_entity.type
_entity.pdbx_description
1 polymer ?
#
loop_
_entity_poly.entity_id
_entity_poly.type
_entity_poly.pdbx_seq_one_letter_code
_entity_poly.pdbx_strand_id
1 'polypeptide(L)'
;MFDYFLKIFQSLKGKDLITFIGIAATFIISYKNLKHLKLNNKKSLYVNSVTKERIESMGEMKENLANYFSLVSNFRMLNLEESIQDYLKELEYRKLKIIFQLNPDNSEENVICDEFNKINKLVNYWVFYRNDDKEKIYPAKLLAIIDEYKINISNLYPEYFLDSTHLSKLELDRKMLDNFRARYFDYLEYVKYLLIQRIRTHLKEEWNKGKIESM
;
A
#
# COMPACT_ATOMS: atom_id res chain seq x y z
N MET A 1 -16.72 59.75 9.57
CA MET A 1 -16.68 58.74 10.65
C MET A 1 -15.46 58.93 11.55
N PHE A 2 -14.27 59.20 11.00
CA PHE A 2 -13.04 59.51 11.76
C PHE A 2 -13.14 60.81 12.59
N ASP A 3 -13.74 61.88 12.04
CA ASP A 3 -13.92 63.16 12.75
C ASP A 3 -14.84 63.08 13.97
N TYR A 4 -15.77 62.12 13.97
CA TYR A 4 -16.69 61.88 15.08
C TYR A 4 -15.97 61.22 16.27
N PHE A 5 -15.05 60.30 15.98
CA PHE A 5 -14.17 59.68 16.98
C PHE A 5 -13.19 60.69 17.59
N LEU A 6 -12.67 61.61 16.78
CA LEU A 6 -11.75 62.68 17.23
C LEU A 6 -12.44 63.67 18.19
N LYS A 7 -13.69 64.05 17.91
CA LYS A 7 -14.50 64.89 18.82
C LYS A 7 -14.80 64.21 20.15
N ILE A 8 -15.10 62.91 20.14
CA ILE A 8 -15.32 62.12 21.36
C ILE A 8 -14.02 62.08 22.19
N PHE A 9 -12.88 61.86 21.54
CA PHE A 9 -11.56 61.87 22.18
C PHE A 9 -11.21 63.19 22.87
N GLN A 10 -11.54 64.32 22.22
CA GLN A 10 -11.29 65.65 22.76
C GLN A 10 -12.22 66.04 23.92
N SER A 11 -13.39 65.39 24.05
CA SER A 11 -14.37 65.66 25.11
C SER A 11 -14.17 64.87 26.42
N LEU A 12 -13.29 63.85 26.41
CA LEU A 12 -13.09 62.94 27.53
C LEU A 12 -12.12 63.54 28.59
N LYS A 13 -12.53 63.55 29.86
CA LYS A 13 -11.64 63.94 30.97
C LYS A 13 -10.56 62.87 31.19
N GLY A 14 -9.41 63.26 31.77
CA GLY A 14 -8.22 62.39 31.86
C GLY A 14 -8.44 60.99 32.45
N LYS A 15 -9.35 60.82 33.42
CA LYS A 15 -9.73 59.49 33.93
C LYS A 15 -10.49 58.65 32.91
N ASP A 16 -11.41 59.24 32.16
CA ASP A 16 -12.23 58.54 31.17
C ASP A 16 -11.40 58.15 29.94
N LEU A 17 -10.40 58.95 29.60
CA LEU A 17 -9.45 58.64 28.53
C LEU A 17 -8.58 57.42 28.86
N ILE A 18 -8.11 57.29 30.11
CA ILE A 18 -7.37 56.11 30.59
C ILE A 18 -8.26 54.86 30.52
N THR A 19 -9.51 54.95 30.98
CA THR A 19 -10.48 53.86 30.92
C THR A 19 -10.74 53.43 29.47
N PHE A 20 -10.90 54.39 28.56
CA PHE A 20 -11.12 54.13 27.14
C PHE A 20 -9.93 53.43 26.49
N ILE A 21 -8.69 53.86 26.79
CA ILE A 21 -7.46 53.18 26.31
C ILE A 21 -7.40 51.74 26.82
N GLY A 22 -7.75 51.51 28.09
CA GLY A 22 -7.82 50.16 28.67
C GLY A 22 -8.83 49.25 27.95
N ILE A 23 -10.02 49.79 27.64
CA ILE A 23 -11.06 49.09 26.88
C ILE A 23 -10.57 48.77 25.46
N ALA A 24 -9.97 49.76 24.77
CA ALA A 24 -9.46 49.59 23.42
C ALA A 24 -8.31 48.55 23.35
N ALA A 25 -7.38 48.58 24.31
CA ALA A 25 -6.30 47.61 24.41
C ALA A 25 -6.84 46.18 24.62
N THR A 26 -7.79 46.02 25.55
CA THR A 26 -8.45 44.73 25.82
C THR A 26 -9.19 44.21 24.60
N PHE A 27 -9.89 45.09 23.88
CA PHE A 27 -10.58 44.74 22.64
C PHE A 27 -9.62 44.25 21.54
N ILE A 28 -8.49 44.94 21.33
CA ILE A 28 -7.49 44.54 20.33
C ILE A 28 -6.87 43.19 20.66
N ILE A 29 -6.51 42.95 21.93
CA ILE A 29 -5.98 41.66 22.39
C ILE A 29 -7.01 40.55 22.18
N SER A 30 -8.27 40.80 22.55
CA SER A 30 -9.37 39.84 22.39
C SER A 30 -9.63 39.51 20.91
N TYR A 31 -9.62 40.52 20.05
CA TYR A 31 -9.79 40.34 18.60
C TYR A 31 -8.64 39.53 17.98
N LYS A 32 -7.39 39.83 18.36
CA LYS A 32 -6.22 39.07 17.91
C LYS A 32 -6.29 37.61 18.37
N ASN A 33 -6.64 37.37 19.63
CA ASN A 33 -6.84 36.02 20.17
C ASN A 33 -7.93 35.26 19.42
N LEU A 34 -9.08 35.90 19.17
CA LEU A 34 -10.19 35.27 18.46
C LEU A 34 -9.82 34.91 17.01
N LYS A 35 -9.09 35.80 16.31
CA LYS A 35 -8.59 35.51 14.96
C LYS A 35 -7.58 34.35 14.96
N HIS A 36 -6.67 34.33 15.93
CA HIS A 36 -5.68 33.26 16.09
C HIS A 36 -6.36 31.91 16.41
N LEU A 37 -7.31 31.88 17.36
CA LEU A 37 -8.13 30.71 17.70
C LEU A 37 -8.89 30.18 16.48
N LYS A 38 -9.50 31.07 15.69
CA LYS A 38 -10.25 30.65 14.49
C LYS A 38 -9.33 30.02 13.43
N LEU A 39 -8.13 30.56 13.24
CA LEU A 39 -7.15 29.99 12.30
C LEU A 39 -6.62 28.65 12.81
N ASN A 40 -6.31 28.54 14.10
CA ASN A 40 -5.81 27.31 14.70
C ASN A 40 -6.87 26.21 14.72
N ASN A 41 -8.13 26.52 15.03
CA ASN A 41 -9.22 25.55 14.96
C ASN A 41 -9.44 25.03 13.54
N LYS A 42 -9.36 25.90 12.51
CA LYS A 42 -9.46 25.45 11.11
C LYS A 42 -8.32 24.52 10.72
N LYS A 43 -7.08 24.87 11.10
CA LYS A 43 -5.91 24.01 10.86
C LYS A 43 -6.04 22.67 11.58
N SER A 44 -6.44 22.68 12.85
CA SER A 44 -6.65 21.46 13.64
C SER A 44 -7.75 20.57 13.06
N LEU A 45 -8.89 21.14 12.64
CA LEU A 45 -9.95 20.38 11.99
C LEU A 45 -9.48 19.74 10.67
N TYR A 46 -8.72 20.46 9.86
CA TYR A 46 -8.15 19.95 8.63
C TYR A 46 -7.17 18.79 8.90
N VAL A 47 -6.20 18.99 9.80
CA VAL A 47 -5.23 17.94 10.18
C VAL A 47 -5.93 16.70 10.73
N ASN A 48 -6.94 16.89 11.58
CA ASN A 48 -7.73 15.77 12.12
C ASN A 48 -8.50 15.03 11.01
N SER A 49 -9.06 15.75 10.03
CA SER A 49 -9.76 15.14 8.89
C SER A 49 -8.81 14.31 8.03
N VAL A 50 -7.65 14.87 7.66
CA VAL A 50 -6.64 14.18 6.84
C VAL A 50 -6.08 12.96 7.59
N THR A 51 -5.80 13.11 8.89
CA THR A 51 -5.33 12.00 9.73
C THR A 51 -6.37 10.88 9.81
N LYS A 52 -7.65 11.24 9.98
CA LYS A 52 -8.75 10.27 10.00
C LYS A 52 -8.86 9.52 8.68
N GLU A 53 -8.87 10.22 7.56
CA GLU A 53 -8.93 9.62 6.22
C GLU A 53 -7.73 8.69 5.96
N ARG A 54 -6.53 9.08 6.38
CA ARG A 54 -5.33 8.22 6.28
C ARG A 54 -5.46 6.95 7.13
N ILE A 55 -5.97 7.06 8.36
CA ILE A 55 -6.19 5.89 9.23
C ILE A 55 -7.23 4.95 8.63
N GLU A 56 -8.32 5.49 8.10
CA GLU A 56 -9.36 4.72 7.40
C GLU A 56 -8.78 4.02 6.16
N SER A 57 -8.02 4.74 5.31
CA SER A 57 -7.35 4.17 4.13
C SER A 57 -6.39 3.04 4.50
N MET A 58 -5.59 3.17 5.57
CA MET A 58 -4.72 2.09 6.04
C MET A 58 -5.51 0.89 6.57
N GLY A 59 -6.68 1.13 7.17
CA GLY A 59 -7.60 0.07 7.58
C GLY A 59 -8.11 -0.73 6.39
N GLU A 60 -8.58 -0.03 5.35
CA GLU A 60 -9.02 -0.64 4.09
C GLU A 60 -7.89 -1.41 3.39
N MET A 61 -6.66 -0.88 3.40
CA MET A 61 -5.49 -1.58 2.86
C MET A 61 -5.31 -2.94 3.53
N LYS A 62 -5.32 -2.97 4.86
CA LYS A 62 -5.14 -4.20 5.66
C LYS A 62 -6.23 -5.21 5.39
N GLU A 63 -7.47 -4.76 5.25
CA GLU A 63 -8.59 -5.63 4.90
C GLU A 63 -8.43 -6.23 3.50
N ASN A 64 -8.11 -5.40 2.50
CA ASN A 64 -7.88 -5.88 1.14
C ASN A 64 -6.69 -6.86 1.08
N LEU A 65 -5.64 -6.63 1.87
CA LEU A 65 -4.51 -7.54 2.00
C LEU A 65 -4.89 -8.87 2.64
N ALA A 66 -5.64 -8.85 3.72
CA ALA A 66 -6.13 -10.06 4.37
C ALA A 66 -6.99 -10.89 3.41
N ASN A 67 -7.89 -10.24 2.68
CA ASN A 67 -8.73 -10.88 1.67
C ASN A 67 -7.89 -11.43 0.52
N TYR A 68 -6.93 -10.67 0.00
CA TYR A 68 -6.01 -11.12 -1.04
C TYR A 68 -5.21 -12.35 -0.60
N PHE A 69 -4.59 -12.33 0.58
CA PHE A 69 -3.82 -13.48 1.07
C PHE A 69 -4.70 -14.69 1.39
N SER A 70 -5.95 -14.47 1.81
CA SER A 70 -6.93 -15.55 1.96
C SER A 70 -7.21 -16.22 0.61
N LEU A 71 -7.45 -15.43 -0.44
CA LEU A 71 -7.62 -15.96 -1.81
C LEU A 71 -6.39 -16.74 -2.26
N VAL A 72 -5.18 -16.17 -2.10
CA VAL A 72 -3.91 -16.83 -2.46
C VAL A 72 -3.64 -18.08 -1.63
N SER A 73 -4.20 -18.22 -0.44
CA SER A 73 -4.03 -19.45 0.36
C SER A 73 -5.07 -20.52 -0.02
N ASN A 74 -6.26 -20.09 -0.44
CA ASN A 74 -7.42 -20.97 -0.66
C ASN A 74 -7.64 -21.42 -2.10
N PHE A 75 -6.87 -20.93 -3.09
CA PHE A 75 -7.04 -21.34 -4.50
C PHE A 75 -6.95 -22.85 -4.75
N ARG A 76 -6.32 -23.59 -3.84
CA ARG A 76 -6.26 -25.06 -3.88
C ARG A 76 -7.62 -25.74 -3.74
N MET A 77 -8.57 -25.07 -3.09
CA MET A 77 -9.91 -25.58 -2.80
C MET A 77 -10.93 -25.21 -3.90
N LEU A 78 -10.50 -24.51 -4.95
CA LEU A 78 -11.38 -24.13 -6.06
C LEU A 78 -11.85 -25.39 -6.80
N ASN A 79 -13.17 -25.59 -6.80
CA ASN A 79 -13.85 -26.60 -7.59
C ASN A 79 -14.75 -25.89 -8.60
N LEU A 80 -14.83 -26.45 -9.82
CA LEU A 80 -15.56 -25.97 -11.01
C LEU A 80 -14.90 -24.80 -11.77
N GLU A 81 -14.80 -24.97 -13.10
CA GLU A 81 -14.17 -24.06 -14.05
C GLU A 81 -14.81 -22.67 -14.11
N GLU A 82 -16.13 -22.56 -13.89
CA GLU A 82 -16.83 -21.26 -13.82
C GLU A 82 -16.35 -20.41 -12.63
N SER A 83 -15.98 -21.03 -11.51
CA SER A 83 -15.48 -20.31 -10.33
C SER A 83 -14.08 -19.72 -10.52
N ILE A 84 -13.30 -20.25 -11.47
CA ILE A 84 -11.89 -19.86 -11.66
C ILE A 84 -11.80 -18.44 -12.21
N GLN A 85 -12.63 -18.09 -13.19
CA GLN A 85 -12.60 -16.75 -13.78
C GLN A 85 -12.98 -15.68 -12.76
N ASP A 86 -14.04 -15.93 -11.99
CA ASP A 86 -14.48 -15.03 -10.93
C ASP A 86 -13.43 -14.93 -9.81
N TYR A 87 -12.80 -16.05 -9.44
CA TYR A 87 -11.71 -16.07 -8.49
C TYR A 87 -10.53 -15.19 -8.94
N LEU A 88 -10.10 -15.32 -10.20
CA LEU A 88 -8.98 -14.54 -10.73
C LEU A 88 -9.32 -13.06 -10.89
N LYS A 89 -10.56 -12.76 -11.25
CA LYS A 89 -11.07 -11.39 -11.28
C LYS A 89 -11.06 -10.77 -9.90
N GLU A 90 -11.49 -11.50 -8.87
CA GLU A 90 -11.46 -11.04 -7.49
C GLU A 90 -10.02 -10.86 -6.99
N LEU A 91 -9.12 -11.80 -7.31
CA LEU A 91 -7.70 -11.72 -6.99
C LEU A 91 -7.06 -10.46 -7.59
N GLU A 92 -7.33 -10.18 -8.87
CA GLU A 92 -6.85 -9.00 -9.56
C GLU A 92 -7.49 -7.71 -9.02
N TYR A 93 -8.78 -7.73 -8.72
CA TYR A 93 -9.49 -6.59 -8.13
C TYR A 93 -8.90 -6.19 -6.79
N ARG A 94 -8.61 -7.17 -5.91
CA ARG A 94 -7.97 -6.90 -4.61
C ARG A 94 -6.56 -6.37 -4.79
N LYS A 95 -5.78 -6.92 -5.72
CA LYS A 95 -4.47 -6.37 -6.08
C LYS A 95 -4.57 -4.91 -6.48
N LEU A 96 -5.47 -4.57 -7.40
CA LEU A 96 -5.63 -3.20 -7.89
C LEU A 96 -6.03 -2.22 -6.79
N LYS A 97 -6.90 -2.63 -5.86
CA LYS A 97 -7.24 -1.82 -4.68
C LYS A 97 -6.02 -1.51 -3.81
N ILE A 98 -5.15 -2.50 -3.61
CA ILE A 98 -3.92 -2.31 -2.82
C ILE A 98 -2.96 -1.39 -3.57
N ILE A 99 -2.72 -1.65 -4.87
CA ILE A 99 -1.82 -0.85 -5.70
C ILE A 99 -2.29 0.60 -5.80
N PHE A 100 -3.60 0.86 -5.84
CA PHE A 100 -4.14 2.21 -5.88
C PHE A 100 -3.80 3.05 -4.65
N GLN A 101 -3.54 2.40 -3.51
CA GLN A 101 -3.14 3.06 -2.27
C GLN A 101 -1.62 3.22 -2.16
N LEU A 102 -0.85 2.61 -3.07
CA LEU A 102 0.60 2.76 -3.16
C LEU A 102 0.97 3.99 -4.02
N ASN A 103 2.13 4.54 -3.74
CA ASN A 103 2.74 5.62 -4.50
C ASN A 103 3.53 5.07 -5.71
N PRO A 104 3.10 5.33 -6.95
CA PRO A 104 3.77 4.84 -8.16
C PRO A 104 5.19 5.41 -8.36
N ASP A 105 5.47 6.58 -7.79
CA ASP A 105 6.79 7.24 -7.89
C ASP A 105 7.81 6.65 -6.90
N ASN A 106 7.37 5.81 -5.96
CA ASN A 106 8.24 5.17 -4.99
C ASN A 106 8.79 3.84 -5.52
N SER A 107 10.11 3.80 -5.75
CA SER A 107 10.80 2.59 -6.23
C SER A 107 10.62 1.37 -5.32
N GLU A 108 10.48 1.56 -4.00
CA GLU A 108 10.25 0.44 -3.07
C GLU A 108 8.84 -0.13 -3.20
N GLU A 109 7.86 0.71 -3.52
CA GLU A 109 6.46 0.32 -3.71
C GLU A 109 6.24 -0.31 -5.09
N ASN A 110 7.05 0.06 -6.08
CA ASN A 110 7.09 -0.67 -7.36
C ASN A 110 7.53 -2.13 -7.16
N VAL A 111 8.46 -2.41 -6.24
CA VAL A 111 8.82 -3.79 -5.88
C VAL A 111 7.62 -4.53 -5.26
N ILE A 112 6.79 -3.85 -4.46
CA ILE A 112 5.57 -4.44 -3.90
C ILE A 112 4.61 -4.83 -5.03
N CYS A 113 4.40 -3.94 -6.02
CA CYS A 113 3.59 -4.21 -7.20
C CYS A 113 4.11 -5.43 -8.00
N ASP A 114 5.42 -5.52 -8.19
CA ASP A 114 6.05 -6.64 -8.89
C ASP A 114 5.86 -7.97 -8.17
N GLU A 115 5.95 -7.99 -6.83
CA GLU A 115 5.69 -9.20 -6.04
C GLU A 115 4.22 -9.63 -6.11
N PHE A 116 3.27 -8.69 -6.12
CA PHE A 116 1.86 -9.02 -6.38
C PHE A 116 1.65 -9.64 -7.77
N ASN A 117 2.25 -9.05 -8.80
CA ASN A 117 2.16 -9.56 -10.16
C ASN A 117 2.76 -10.97 -10.28
N LYS A 118 3.92 -11.19 -9.63
CA LYS A 118 4.58 -12.50 -9.55
C LYS A 118 3.66 -13.54 -8.90
N ILE A 119 3.06 -13.23 -7.74
CA ILE A 119 2.10 -14.12 -7.07
C ILE A 119 0.92 -14.44 -7.98
N ASN A 120 0.28 -13.44 -8.60
CA ASN A 120 -0.87 -13.66 -9.48
C ASN A 120 -0.51 -14.55 -10.67
N LYS A 121 0.66 -14.36 -11.28
CA LYS A 121 1.12 -15.18 -12.40
C LYS A 121 1.43 -16.61 -12.00
N LEU A 122 2.03 -16.82 -10.82
CA LEU A 122 2.25 -18.15 -10.25
C LEU A 122 0.93 -18.88 -9.98
N VAL A 123 -0.03 -18.19 -9.35
CA VAL A 123 -1.38 -18.74 -9.11
C VAL A 123 -2.08 -19.07 -10.43
N ASN A 124 -2.06 -18.16 -11.39
CA ASN A 124 -2.59 -18.40 -12.75
C ASN A 124 -1.94 -19.62 -13.40
N TYR A 125 -0.62 -19.76 -13.28
CA TYR A 125 0.11 -20.90 -13.83
C TYR A 125 -0.36 -22.21 -13.21
N TRP A 126 -0.44 -22.25 -11.88
CA TRP A 126 -0.89 -23.44 -11.18
C TRP A 126 -2.32 -23.83 -11.53
N VAL A 127 -3.21 -22.84 -11.68
CA VAL A 127 -4.62 -23.10 -11.95
C VAL A 127 -4.83 -23.61 -13.38
N PHE A 128 -4.21 -23.00 -14.40
CA PHE A 128 -4.47 -23.36 -15.80
C PHE A 128 -3.50 -24.37 -16.40
N TYR A 129 -2.25 -24.38 -15.94
CA TYR A 129 -1.17 -25.06 -16.68
C TYR A 129 -0.55 -26.24 -15.93
N ARG A 130 -0.91 -26.48 -14.66
CA ARG A 130 -0.36 -27.60 -13.89
C ARG A 130 -0.53 -28.96 -14.58
N ASN A 131 -1.64 -29.13 -15.29
CA ASN A 131 -2.05 -30.37 -15.95
C ASN A 131 -1.92 -30.31 -17.48
N ASP A 132 -1.42 -29.21 -18.05
CA ASP A 132 -1.26 -29.04 -19.50
C ASP A 132 -0.20 -30.02 -20.04
N ASP A 133 -0.59 -30.88 -20.98
CA ASP A 133 0.31 -31.89 -21.55
C ASP A 133 1.48 -31.26 -22.32
N LYS A 134 1.29 -30.05 -22.88
CA LYS A 134 2.37 -29.33 -23.57
C LYS A 134 3.46 -28.91 -22.60
N GLU A 135 3.08 -28.48 -21.40
CA GLU A 135 4.01 -28.08 -20.35
C GLU A 135 4.81 -29.29 -19.82
N LYS A 136 4.21 -30.49 -19.80
CA LYS A 136 4.93 -31.73 -19.43
C LYS A 136 6.05 -32.07 -20.42
N ILE A 137 5.87 -31.73 -21.70
CA ILE A 137 6.88 -31.96 -22.74
C ILE A 137 7.98 -30.91 -22.62
N TYR A 138 7.58 -29.63 -22.53
CA TYR A 138 8.47 -28.50 -22.39
C TYR A 138 7.74 -27.35 -21.64
N PRO A 139 8.21 -26.93 -20.45
CA PRO A 139 7.48 -26.00 -19.59
C PRO A 139 7.69 -24.53 -19.98
N ALA A 140 7.36 -24.19 -21.23
CA ALA A 140 7.61 -22.88 -21.81
C ALA A 140 7.00 -21.73 -20.98
N LYS A 141 5.77 -21.91 -20.48
CA LYS A 141 5.08 -20.85 -19.72
C LYS A 141 5.73 -20.65 -18.35
N LEU A 142 6.15 -21.74 -17.70
CA LEU A 142 6.88 -21.64 -16.43
C LEU A 142 8.20 -20.91 -16.61
N LEU A 143 8.98 -21.29 -17.62
CA LEU A 143 10.27 -20.66 -17.92
C LEU A 143 10.10 -19.17 -18.23
N ALA A 144 9.07 -18.81 -19.01
CA ALA A 144 8.74 -17.41 -19.27
C ALA A 144 8.44 -16.61 -17.99
N ILE A 145 7.69 -17.19 -17.03
CA ILE A 145 7.42 -16.54 -15.74
C ILE A 145 8.70 -16.37 -14.92
N ILE A 146 9.57 -17.38 -14.92
CA ILE A 146 10.86 -17.33 -14.21
C ILE A 146 11.73 -16.20 -14.76
N ASP A 147 11.80 -16.06 -16.08
CA ASP A 147 12.58 -15.03 -16.74
C ASP A 147 11.96 -13.63 -16.55
N GLU A 148 10.65 -13.48 -16.78
CA GLU A 148 9.91 -12.22 -16.65
C GLU A 148 10.06 -11.62 -15.24
N TYR A 149 9.90 -12.45 -14.20
CA TYR A 149 9.95 -12.01 -12.81
C TYR A 149 11.29 -12.26 -12.13
N LYS A 150 12.32 -12.63 -12.90
CA LYS A 150 13.69 -12.91 -12.41
C LYS A 150 13.70 -13.81 -11.18
N ILE A 151 12.90 -14.88 -11.23
CA ILE A 151 12.78 -15.81 -10.11
C ILE A 151 14.13 -16.53 -9.95
N ASN A 152 14.69 -16.46 -8.74
CA ASN A 152 15.90 -17.20 -8.43
C ASN A 152 15.62 -18.71 -8.55
N ILE A 153 16.22 -19.33 -9.56
CA ILE A 153 16.02 -20.74 -9.88
C ILE A 153 16.37 -21.63 -8.68
N SER A 154 17.37 -21.28 -7.87
CA SER A 154 17.73 -22.06 -6.67
C SER A 154 16.60 -22.18 -5.64
N ASN A 155 15.66 -21.22 -5.61
CA ASN A 155 14.50 -21.31 -4.72
C ASN A 155 13.52 -22.40 -5.17
N LEU A 156 13.47 -22.67 -6.47
CA LEU A 156 12.59 -23.66 -7.07
C LEU A 156 13.29 -25.00 -7.29
N TYR A 157 14.57 -24.97 -7.64
CA TYR A 157 15.40 -26.11 -7.99
C TYR A 157 16.85 -25.88 -7.51
N PRO A 158 17.18 -26.25 -6.26
CA PRO A 158 18.49 -25.97 -5.64
C PRO A 158 19.69 -26.56 -6.39
N GLU A 159 19.52 -27.74 -6.98
CA GLU A 159 20.58 -28.48 -7.69
C GLU A 159 20.73 -28.06 -9.15
N TYR A 160 19.99 -27.04 -9.62
CA TYR A 160 19.97 -26.62 -11.02
C TYR A 160 21.37 -26.37 -11.62
N PHE A 161 22.25 -25.70 -10.89
CA PHE A 161 23.59 -25.38 -11.37
C PHE A 161 24.51 -26.59 -11.44
N LEU A 162 24.29 -27.59 -10.60
CA LEU A 162 25.03 -28.85 -10.66
C LEU A 162 24.52 -29.71 -11.83
N ASP A 163 23.20 -29.77 -12.00
CA ASP A 163 22.59 -30.57 -13.05
C ASP A 163 22.77 -29.96 -14.44
N SER A 164 22.91 -28.63 -14.55
CA SER A 164 23.13 -27.96 -15.84
C SER A 164 24.47 -28.27 -16.50
N THR A 165 25.44 -28.81 -15.76
CA THR A 165 26.74 -29.26 -16.31
C THR A 165 26.69 -30.69 -16.84
N HIS A 166 25.68 -31.47 -16.46
CA HIS A 166 25.61 -32.91 -16.71
C HIS A 166 24.40 -33.33 -17.54
N LEU A 167 23.33 -32.54 -17.54
CA LEU A 167 22.07 -32.86 -18.23
C LEU A 167 21.92 -32.08 -19.53
N SER A 168 21.19 -32.67 -20.47
CA SER A 168 20.73 -31.92 -21.64
C SER A 168 19.75 -30.82 -21.23
N LYS A 169 19.62 -29.77 -22.05
CA LYS A 169 18.70 -28.67 -21.78
C LYS A 169 17.25 -29.12 -21.59
N LEU A 170 16.80 -30.10 -22.39
CA LEU A 170 15.45 -30.66 -22.30
C LEU A 170 15.22 -31.40 -20.97
N GLU A 171 16.22 -32.17 -20.51
CA GLU A 171 16.15 -32.87 -19.22
C GLU A 171 16.16 -31.89 -18.05
N LEU A 172 16.98 -30.85 -18.13
CA LEU A 172 17.04 -29.78 -17.13
C LEU A 172 15.70 -29.05 -17.02
N ASP A 173 15.08 -28.72 -18.14
CA ASP A 173 13.78 -28.02 -18.17
C ASP A 173 12.66 -28.93 -17.64
N ARG A 174 12.69 -30.24 -17.91
CA ARG A 174 11.75 -31.20 -17.28
C ARG A 174 11.94 -31.30 -15.77
N LYS A 175 13.18 -31.47 -15.32
CA LYS A 175 13.50 -31.47 -13.88
C LYS A 175 13.09 -30.16 -13.20
N MET A 176 13.19 -29.04 -13.89
CA MET A 176 12.74 -27.74 -13.40
C MET A 176 11.23 -27.74 -13.12
N LEU A 177 10.42 -28.30 -14.01
CA LEU A 177 8.97 -28.43 -13.79
C LEU A 177 8.64 -29.33 -12.59
N ASP A 178 9.34 -30.45 -12.44
CA ASP A 178 9.10 -31.39 -11.34
C ASP A 178 9.48 -30.79 -9.99
N ASN A 179 10.65 -30.13 -9.92
CA ASN A 179 11.08 -29.41 -8.73
C ASN A 179 10.16 -28.24 -8.40
N PHE A 180 9.73 -27.49 -9.41
CA PHE A 180 8.72 -26.44 -9.25
C PHE A 180 7.44 -27.01 -8.65
N ARG A 181 6.87 -28.10 -9.20
CA ARG A 181 5.64 -28.71 -8.67
C ARG A 181 5.79 -29.15 -7.21
N ALA A 182 6.95 -29.67 -6.84
CA ALA A 182 7.24 -30.10 -5.47
C ALA A 182 7.37 -28.92 -4.50
N ARG A 183 8.01 -27.82 -4.92
CA ARG A 183 8.37 -26.67 -4.07
C ARG A 183 7.48 -25.45 -4.24
N TYR A 184 6.50 -25.51 -5.13
CA TYR A 184 5.68 -24.38 -5.55
C TYR A 184 5.05 -23.65 -4.36
N PHE A 185 4.43 -24.39 -3.43
CA PHE A 185 3.76 -23.79 -2.28
C PHE A 185 4.75 -23.19 -1.28
N ASP A 186 5.89 -23.84 -1.04
CA ASP A 186 6.93 -23.30 -0.17
C ASP A 186 7.47 -21.99 -0.73
N TYR A 187 7.67 -21.94 -2.06
CA TYR A 187 8.08 -20.73 -2.74
C TYR A 187 7.00 -19.64 -2.69
N LEU A 188 5.73 -19.99 -2.91
CA LEU A 188 4.61 -19.05 -2.83
C LEU A 188 4.48 -18.45 -1.41
N GLU A 189 4.62 -19.27 -0.37
CA GLU A 189 4.65 -18.82 1.02
C GLU A 189 5.85 -17.91 1.32
N TYR A 190 7.03 -18.24 0.78
CA TYR A 190 8.21 -17.39 0.89
C TYR A 190 7.99 -16.00 0.26
N VAL A 191 7.46 -15.95 -0.97
CA VAL A 191 7.15 -14.68 -1.65
C VAL A 191 6.09 -13.89 -0.88
N LYS A 192 5.04 -14.57 -0.39
CA LYS A 192 4.00 -13.97 0.46
C LYS A 192 4.59 -13.36 1.72
N TYR A 193 5.50 -14.07 2.38
CA TYR A 193 6.20 -13.58 3.58
C TYR A 193 6.99 -12.30 3.28
N LEU A 194 7.77 -12.27 2.21
CA LEU A 194 8.53 -11.08 1.81
C LEU A 194 7.61 -9.89 1.54
N LEU A 195 6.51 -10.12 0.83
CA LEU A 195 5.51 -9.09 0.54
C LEU A 195 4.89 -8.52 1.82
N ILE A 196 4.52 -9.39 2.78
CA ILE A 196 4.00 -8.98 4.08
C ILE A 196 4.99 -8.09 4.83
N GLN A 197 6.28 -8.43 4.83
CA GLN A 197 7.29 -7.60 5.50
C GLN A 197 7.41 -6.21 4.87
N ARG A 198 7.47 -6.13 3.53
CA ARG A 198 7.55 -4.85 2.81
C ARG A 198 6.35 -3.96 3.09
N ILE A 199 5.16 -4.53 3.07
CA ILE A 199 3.92 -3.81 3.33
C ILE A 199 3.85 -3.32 4.78
N ARG A 200 4.32 -4.13 5.74
CA ARG A 200 4.41 -3.69 7.14
C ARG A 200 5.35 -2.49 7.31
N THR A 201 6.46 -2.48 6.58
CA THR A 201 7.37 -1.33 6.55
C THR A 201 6.68 -0.09 6.00
N HIS A 202 6.04 -0.20 4.82
CA HIS A 202 5.28 0.90 4.22
C HIS A 202 4.20 1.45 5.17
N LEU A 203 3.37 0.57 5.77
CA LEU A 203 2.34 0.98 6.73
C LEU A 203 2.92 1.68 7.96
N LYS A 204 4.11 1.26 8.43
CA LYS A 204 4.80 1.89 9.55
C LYS A 204 5.30 3.29 9.18
N GLU A 205 5.79 3.47 7.96
CA GLU A 205 6.22 4.78 7.45
C GLU A 205 5.05 5.74 7.30
N GLU A 206 3.93 5.29 6.72
CA GLU A 206 2.71 6.09 6.61
C GLU A 206 2.14 6.49 7.98
N TRP A 207 2.18 5.57 8.95
CA TRP A 207 1.80 5.87 10.32
C TRP A 207 2.72 6.93 10.97
N ASN A 208 4.02 6.86 10.72
CA ASN A 208 4.98 7.83 11.27
C ASN A 208 4.81 9.22 10.65
N LYS A 209 4.52 9.32 9.35
CA LYS A 209 4.18 10.59 8.68
C LYS A 209 2.97 11.25 9.34
N GLY A 210 1.91 10.48 9.59
CA GLY A 210 0.71 10.97 10.28
C GLY A 210 1.01 11.53 11.68
N LYS A 211 1.90 10.89 12.45
CA LYS A 211 2.31 11.41 13.77
C LYS A 211 3.00 12.76 13.69
N ILE A 212 3.93 12.93 12.75
CA ILE A 212 4.69 14.17 12.56
C ILE A 212 3.78 15.32 12.13
N GLU A 213 2.80 15.03 11.25
CA GLU A 213 1.82 16.04 10.78
C GLU A 213 0.78 16.42 11.86
N SER A 214 0.54 15.54 12.83
CA SER A 214 -0.40 15.75 13.95
C SER A 214 0.21 16.48 15.16
N MET A 215 1.55 16.62 15.21
CA MET A 215 2.30 17.37 16.23
C MET A 215 2.47 18.82 15.83
#